data_AF-A0A915ZL37-F1
#
_entry.id   AF-A0A915ZL37-F1
#
_cell.length_a   1.000
_cell.length_b   1.000
_cell.length_c   1.000
_cell.angle_alpha   90.00
_cell.angle_beta   90.00
_cell.angle_gamma   90.00
#
_symmetry.space_group_name_H-M   'P 1'
#
loop_
_entity.id
_entity.type
_entity.pdbx_description
1 polymer ?
#
loop_
_entity_poly.entity_id
_entity_poly.type
_entity_poly.pdbx_seq_one_letter_code
_entity_poly.pdbx_strand_id
1 'polypeptide(L)'
;MQSTQQVESINSVIHKAVVSSSTIFDVIKAIDIWMQKEALNKSFLAWKYKTIAYHQPFVVETFFSKINSVIQKYLTPHIIEEIHKQMCESVLYRCEKLEINDAFEFNENQSDQVMLNED
;
A
#
# COMPACT_ATOMS: atom_id res chain seq x y z
N MET A 1 -10.89 -21.20 2.79
CA MET A 1 -12.17 -20.59 3.24
C MET A 1 -12.14 -19.14 2.81
N GLN A 2 -12.99 -18.72 1.85
CA GLN A 2 -13.08 -17.32 1.41
C GLN A 2 -13.79 -16.49 2.48
N SER A 3 -13.32 -15.25 2.70
CA SER A 3 -13.99 -14.32 3.62
C SER A 3 -15.27 -13.76 2.98
N THR A 4 -16.33 -13.56 3.76
CA THR A 4 -17.58 -12.92 3.31
C THR A 4 -17.32 -11.60 2.60
N GLN A 5 -16.36 -10.81 3.10
CA GLN A 5 -15.97 -9.53 2.52
C GLN A 5 -15.33 -9.67 1.13
N GLN A 6 -14.62 -10.77 0.86
CA GLN A 6 -14.07 -11.05 -0.48
C GLN A 6 -15.18 -11.38 -1.48
N VAL A 7 -16.16 -12.20 -1.06
CA VAL A 7 -17.29 -12.59 -1.91
C VAL A 7 -18.13 -11.37 -2.29
N GLU A 8 -18.40 -10.49 -1.33
CA GLU A 8 -19.13 -9.23 -1.57
C GLU A 8 -18.38 -8.29 -2.51
N SER A 9 -17.05 -8.16 -2.35
CA SER A 9 -16.21 -7.35 -3.24
C SER A 9 -16.20 -7.91 -4.67
N ILE A 10 -16.09 -9.23 -4.83
CA ILE A 10 -16.12 -9.89 -6.15
C ILE A 10 -17.48 -9.65 -6.82
N ASN A 11 -18.59 -9.82 -6.08
CA ASN A 11 -19.93 -9.56 -6.61
C ASN A 11 -20.10 -8.11 -7.06
N SER A 12 -19.56 -7.15 -6.31
CA SER A 12 -19.58 -5.73 -6.70
C SER A 12 -18.83 -5.48 -8.01
N VAL A 13 -17.64 -6.08 -8.19
CA VAL A 13 -16.86 -5.99 -9.43
C VAL A 13 -17.58 -6.66 -10.59
N ILE A 14 -18.15 -7.84 -10.38
CA ILE A 14 -18.95 -8.56 -11.40
C ILE A 14 -20.13 -7.69 -11.84
N HIS A 15 -20.92 -7.15 -10.90
CA HIS A 15 -22.05 -6.30 -11.23
C HIS A 15 -21.63 -5.06 -12.02
N LYS A 16 -20.56 -4.38 -11.61
CA LYS A 16 -20.05 -3.20 -12.31
C LYS A 16 -19.54 -3.53 -13.71
N ALA A 17 -18.84 -4.65 -13.86
CA ALA A 17 -18.34 -5.11 -15.14
C ALA A 17 -19.49 -5.50 -16.06
N VAL A 18 -20.43 -6.34 -15.61
CA VAL A 18 -21.60 -6.75 -16.39
C VAL A 18 -22.41 -5.56 -16.92
N VAL A 19 -22.61 -4.51 -16.09
CA VAL A 19 -23.34 -3.30 -16.50
C VAL A 19 -22.57 -2.48 -17.55
N SER A 20 -21.24 -2.53 -17.53
CA SER A 20 -20.37 -1.69 -18.38
C SER A 20 -19.82 -2.42 -19.60
N SER A 21 -19.98 -3.75 -19.66
CA SER A 21 -19.36 -4.63 -20.64
C SER A 21 -20.29 -4.94 -21.80
N SER A 22 -19.73 -4.98 -23.01
CA SER A 22 -20.45 -5.40 -24.21
C SER A 22 -20.46 -6.93 -24.38
N THR A 23 -19.50 -7.63 -23.76
CA THR A 23 -19.35 -9.08 -23.85
C THR A 23 -19.01 -9.72 -22.51
N ILE A 24 -19.27 -11.03 -22.38
CA ILE A 24 -18.83 -11.84 -21.23
C ILE A 24 -17.30 -11.87 -21.10
N PHE A 25 -16.58 -11.78 -22.22
CA PHE A 25 -15.12 -11.75 -22.21
C PHE A 25 -14.57 -10.54 -21.45
N ASP A 26 -15.20 -9.36 -21.61
CA ASP A 26 -14.84 -8.14 -20.88
C ASP A 26 -15.02 -8.32 -19.35
N VAL A 27 -16.09 -9.03 -18.95
CA VAL A 27 -16.37 -9.35 -17.54
C VAL A 27 -15.30 -10.28 -16.97
N ILE A 28 -14.92 -11.33 -17.71
CA ILE A 28 -13.87 -12.27 -17.30
C ILE A 28 -12.53 -11.53 -17.12
N LYS A 29 -12.18 -10.63 -18.05
CA LYS A 29 -10.96 -9.83 -17.96
C LYS A 29 -10.94 -8.92 -16.73
N ALA A 30 -12.06 -8.30 -16.40
CA ALA A 30 -12.18 -7.44 -15.21
C ALA A 30 -12.02 -8.25 -13.90
N ILE A 31 -12.58 -9.47 -13.85
CA ILE A 31 -12.41 -10.38 -12.71
C ILE A 31 -10.94 -10.79 -12.57
N ASP A 32 -10.29 -11.17 -13.67
CA ASP A 32 -8.88 -11.60 -13.66
C ASP A 32 -7.94 -10.49 -13.18
N ILE A 33 -8.10 -9.26 -13.69
CA ILE A 33 -7.34 -8.08 -13.24
C ILE A 33 -7.54 -7.85 -11.74
N TRP A 34 -8.77 -7.97 -11.24
CA TRP A 34 -9.05 -7.81 -9.81
C TRP A 34 -8.38 -8.89 -8.97
N MET A 35 -8.43 -10.16 -9.40
CA MET A 35 -7.77 -11.27 -8.70
C MET A 35 -6.26 -11.09 -8.64
N GLN A 36 -5.64 -10.64 -9.74
CA GLN A 36 -4.21 -10.31 -9.76
C GLN A 36 -3.88 -9.17 -8.78
N LYS A 37 -4.68 -8.10 -8.77
CA LYS A 37 -4.53 -6.99 -7.82
C LYS A 37 -4.68 -7.44 -6.38
N GLU A 38 -5.64 -8.31 -6.09
CA GLU A 38 -5.83 -8.87 -4.76
C GLU A 38 -4.63 -9.74 -4.32
N ALA A 39 -4.09 -10.55 -5.23
CA ALA A 39 -2.90 -11.36 -4.97
C ALA A 39 -1.68 -10.48 -4.66
N LEU A 40 -1.44 -9.44 -5.45
CA LEU A 40 -0.37 -8.47 -5.19
C LEU A 40 -0.58 -7.76 -3.84
N ASN A 41 -1.81 -7.34 -3.53
CA ASN A 41 -2.12 -6.69 -2.26
C ASN A 41 -1.90 -7.64 -1.07
N LYS A 42 -2.25 -8.92 -1.18
CA LYS A 42 -1.98 -9.92 -0.14
C LYS A 42 -0.47 -10.09 0.08
N SER A 43 0.31 -10.22 -1.00
CA SER A 43 1.77 -10.30 -0.92
C SER A 43 2.40 -9.05 -0.33
N PHE A 44 1.91 -7.87 -0.70
CA PHE A 44 2.34 -6.59 -0.14
C PHE A 44 2.03 -6.49 1.35
N LEU A 45 0.82 -6.83 1.80
CA LEU A 45 0.47 -6.81 3.22
C LEU A 45 1.31 -7.82 4.01
N ALA A 46 1.52 -9.03 3.48
CA ALA A 46 2.37 -10.02 4.10
C ALA A 46 3.82 -9.53 4.26
N TRP A 47 4.38 -8.91 3.22
CA TRP A 47 5.69 -8.25 3.29
C TRP A 47 5.70 -7.08 4.28
N LYS A 48 4.72 -6.17 4.19
CA LYS A 48 4.58 -4.97 5.03
C LYS A 48 4.59 -5.31 6.51
N TYR A 49 3.87 -6.36 6.90
CA TYR A 49 3.79 -6.78 8.31
C TYR A 49 4.93 -7.73 8.73
N LYS A 50 5.67 -8.33 7.79
CA LYS A 50 6.86 -9.15 8.06
C LYS A 50 8.11 -8.30 8.28
N THR A 51 8.21 -7.16 7.60
CA THR A 51 9.30 -6.19 7.76
C THR A 51 9.02 -5.36 9.01
N ILE A 52 9.56 -5.81 10.15
CA ILE A 52 9.39 -5.17 11.46
C ILE A 52 10.10 -3.80 11.47
N ALA A 53 9.42 -2.79 10.93
CA ALA A 53 9.66 -1.36 11.18
C ALA A 53 8.40 -0.70 11.75
N TYR A 54 7.38 -1.50 12.09
CA TYR A 54 6.05 -1.01 12.49
C TYR A 54 6.00 -0.43 13.92
N HIS A 55 7.03 -0.66 14.73
CA HIS A 55 7.14 -0.13 16.09
C HIS A 55 8.62 0.03 16.45
N GLN A 56 9.31 0.98 15.82
CA GLN A 56 10.64 1.40 16.29
C GLN A 56 10.51 2.76 16.96
N PRO A 57 10.32 2.82 18.30
CA PRO A 57 10.30 4.08 19.05
C PRO A 57 11.51 4.95 18.74
N PHE A 58 12.65 4.30 18.46
CA PHE A 58 13.88 4.96 18.05
C PHE A 58 13.72 5.86 16.81
N VAL A 59 12.91 5.47 15.81
CA VAL A 59 12.69 6.30 14.61
C VAL A 59 11.91 7.56 14.97
N VAL A 60 10.86 7.42 15.77
CA VAL A 60 10.02 8.53 16.23
C VAL A 60 10.83 9.50 17.08
N GLU A 61 11.63 9.00 18.03
CA GLU A 61 12.49 9.82 18.88
C GLU A 61 13.61 10.49 18.08
N THR A 62 14.25 9.77 17.16
CA THR A 62 15.41 10.29 16.41
C THR A 62 15.02 11.36 15.40
N PHE A 63 13.99 11.11 14.58
CA PHE A 63 13.63 12.00 13.47
C PHE A 63 12.49 12.96 13.82
N PHE A 64 11.61 12.58 14.73
CA PHE A 64 10.35 13.30 15.00
C PHE A 64 10.19 13.77 16.45
N SER A 65 11.25 13.82 17.25
CA SER A 65 11.21 14.20 18.68
C SER A 65 10.35 15.43 19.00
N LYS A 66 10.49 16.51 18.21
CA LYS A 66 9.71 17.75 18.40
C LYS A 66 8.22 17.55 18.13
N ILE A 67 7.86 16.77 17.11
CA ILE A 67 6.46 16.49 16.80
C ILE A 67 5.89 15.53 17.85
N ASN A 68 6.67 14.51 18.22
CA ASN A 68 6.29 13.53 19.24
C ASN A 68 5.96 14.20 20.59
N SER A 69 6.76 15.18 21.02
CA SER A 69 6.50 15.91 22.26
C SER A 69 5.23 16.76 22.21
N VAL A 70 4.90 17.33 21.05
CA VAL A 70 3.65 18.09 20.86
C VAL A 70 2.45 17.15 20.85
N ILE A 71 2.47 16.08 20.06
CA ILE A 71 1.30 15.19 19.95
C ILE A 71 1.00 14.48 21.27
N GLN A 72 2.03 14.11 22.06
CA GLN A 72 1.84 13.50 23.37
C GLN A 72 1.15 14.42 24.38
N LYS A 73 1.25 15.74 24.21
CA LYS A 73 0.62 16.72 25.09
C LYS A 73 -0.88 16.92 24.80
N TYR A 74 -1.30 16.70 23.56
CA TYR A 74 -2.64 17.13 23.09
C TYR A 74 -3.53 15.99 22.58
N LEU A 75 -2.97 14.83 22.25
CA LEU A 75 -3.70 13.73 21.63
C LEU A 75 -3.87 12.53 22.56
N THR A 76 -4.85 11.68 22.26
CA THR A 76 -5.09 10.44 23.00
C THR A 76 -4.10 9.35 22.56
N PRO A 77 -3.79 8.37 23.43
CA PRO A 77 -2.83 7.29 23.12
C PRO A 77 -3.13 6.55 21.82
N HIS A 78 -4.41 6.27 21.53
CA HIS A 78 -4.82 5.60 20.30
C HIS A 78 -4.45 6.41 19.04
N ILE A 79 -4.62 7.75 19.08
CA ILE A 79 -4.28 8.61 17.94
C ILE A 79 -2.75 8.71 17.81
N ILE A 80 -2.04 8.79 18.93
CA ILE A 80 -0.57 8.84 18.97
C ILE A 80 0.03 7.58 18.33
N GLU A 81 -0.50 6.41 18.65
CA GLU A 81 -0.03 5.14 18.09
C GLU A 81 -0.15 5.11 16.56
N GLU A 82 -1.25 5.62 16.02
CA GLU A 82 -1.47 5.67 14.57
C GLU A 82 -0.53 6.67 13.88
N ILE A 83 -0.28 7.82 14.50
CA ILE A 83 0.70 8.79 14.02
C ILE A 83 2.12 8.20 14.07
N HIS A 84 2.47 7.45 15.11
CA HIS A 84 3.76 6.79 15.21
C HIS A 84 3.97 5.76 14.11
N LYS A 85 2.94 5.00 13.74
CA LYS A 85 3.00 4.08 12.59
C LYS A 85 3.29 4.85 11.31
N GLN A 86 2.59 5.96 11.06
CA GLN A 86 2.83 6.81 9.89
C GLN A 86 4.24 7.41 9.87
N MET A 87 4.74 7.87 11.02
CA MET A 87 6.12 8.38 11.14
C MET A 87 7.15 7.32 10.78
N CYS A 88 7.00 6.10 11.30
CA CYS A 88 7.89 4.99 10.98
C CYS A 88 7.82 4.63 9.49
N GLU A 89 6.61 4.56 8.91
CA GLU A 89 6.43 4.29 7.47
C GLU A 89 7.08 5.37 6.60
N SER A 90 7.02 6.65 7.01
CA SER A 90 7.57 7.75 6.22
C SER A 90 9.08 7.62 5.93
N VAL A 91 9.82 6.94 6.80
CA VAL A 91 11.28 6.76 6.66
C VAL A 91 11.63 5.58 5.73
N LEU A 92 10.67 4.70 5.45
CA LEU A 92 10.86 3.55 4.56
C LEU A 92 10.71 3.92 3.08
N TYR A 93 10.12 5.08 2.78
CA TYR A 93 9.97 5.52 1.39
C TYR A 93 11.29 6.11 0.88
N ARG A 94 11.82 5.53 -0.19
CA ARG A 94 12.88 6.15 -0.98
C ARG A 94 12.25 7.26 -1.82
N CYS A 95 12.33 8.50 -1.33
CA CYS A 95 11.93 9.66 -2.13
C CYS A 95 13.02 9.98 -3.15
N GLU A 96 12.72 9.78 -4.43
CA GLU A 96 13.53 10.30 -5.53
C GLU A 96 12.98 11.68 -5.93
N LYS A 97 13.87 12.67 -6.02
CA LYS A 97 13.48 13.99 -6.50
C LYS A 97 13.32 13.91 -8.01
N LEU A 98 12.09 13.84 -8.47
CA LEU A 98 11.75 13.96 -9.89
C LEU A 98 11.58 15.43 -10.25
N GLU A 99 12.10 15.83 -11.42
CA GLU A 99 11.72 17.11 -11.99
C GLU A 99 10.25 17.05 -12.43
N ILE A 100 9.55 18.18 -12.45
CA ILE A 100 8.12 18.24 -12.79
C ILE A 100 7.84 17.64 -14.18
N ASN A 101 8.80 17.76 -15.09
CA ASN A 101 8.70 17.21 -16.44
C ASN A 101 8.72 15.67 -16.45
N ASP A 102 9.38 15.06 -15.46
CA ASP A 102 9.55 13.61 -15.34
C ASP A 102 8.49 12.99 -14.40
N ALA A 103 7.83 13.82 -13.58
CA ALA A 103 6.84 13.37 -12.59
C ALA A 103 5.58 12.73 -13.21
N PHE A 104 5.33 12.96 -14.50
CA PHE A 104 4.19 12.39 -15.24
C PHE A 104 4.59 11.25 -16.18
N GLU A 105 5.87 10.92 -16.29
CA GLU A 105 6.33 9.74 -17.02
C GLU A 105 6.08 8.50 -16.15
N PHE A 106 4.95 7.83 -16.40
CA PHE A 106 4.66 6.53 -15.79
C PHE A 106 5.62 5.48 -16.37
N ASN A 107 6.76 5.29 -15.74
CA ASN A 107 7.76 4.33 -16.20
C ASN A 107 7.33 2.92 -15.76
N GLU A 108 6.73 2.15 -16.66
CA GLU A 108 6.32 0.75 -16.43
C GLU A 108 7.47 -0.17 -15.96
N ASN A 109 8.74 0.27 -16.10
CA ASN A 109 9.95 -0.51 -15.83
C ASN A 109 10.40 -0.57 -14.35
N GLN A 110 9.70 0.06 -13.40
CA GLN A 110 10.11 -0.02 -11.99
C GLN A 110 9.83 -1.39 -11.32
N SER A 111 9.13 -2.30 -12.02
CA SER A 111 8.95 -3.70 -11.60
C SER A 111 10.24 -4.53 -11.65
N ASP A 112 11.18 -4.20 -12.55
CA ASP A 112 12.20 -5.17 -12.97
C ASP A 112 13.56 -5.02 -12.27
N GLN A 113 13.74 -4.00 -11.42
CA GLN A 113 15.05 -3.74 -10.81
C GLN A 113 15.34 -4.48 -9.48
N VAL A 114 14.44 -5.34 -8.99
CA VAL A 114 14.71 -6.13 -7.76
C VAL A 114 15.31 -7.51 -8.06
N MET A 115 15.36 -7.96 -9.32
CA MET A 115 15.81 -9.32 -9.68
C MET A 115 17.27 -9.43 -10.17
N LEU A 116 18.13 -8.43 -9.96
CA LEU A 116 19.50 -8.44 -10.49
C LEU A 116 20.60 -8.07 -9.49
N ASN A 117 20.50 -8.48 -8.23
CA ASN A 117 21.66 -8.47 -7.32
C ASN A 117 21.58 -9.60 -6.28
N GLU A 118 21.78 -10.84 -6.73
CA GLU A 118 22.35 -11.91 -5.90
C GLU A 118 23.45 -12.58 -6.74
N ASP A 119 24.70 -12.17 -6.50
CA ASP A 119 25.93 -12.94 -6.79
C ASP A 119 26.51 -13.42 -5.46
#